data_AF-A0A6A6JRR9-F1
#
_entry.id   AF-A0A6A6JRR9-F1
#
_cell.length_a   1.000
_cell.length_b   1.000
_cell.length_c   1.000
_cell.angle_alpha   90.00
_cell.angle_beta   90.00
_cell.angle_gamma   90.00
#
_symmetry.space_group_name_H-M   'P 1'
#
loop_
_entity.id
_entity.type
_entity.pdbx_description
1 polymer ?
#
loop_
_entity_poly.entity_id
_entity_poly.type
_entity_poly.pdbx_seq_one_letter_code
_entity_poly.pdbx_strand_id
1 'polypeptide(L)'
;TASVIVGAGGNLVFQPPSLAVPTGTLLRFSFLARNHSLTQSEFANPCLYNGGFDSGFNQFNPTNISGEFVVEYEVTSPSPQWFFCAQTLPRSHCNAGMVFSLNPRGAHYSFLQNA
;
A
#
# COMPACT_ATOMS: atom_id res chain seq x y z
N THR A 1 15.00 7.49 -4.17
CA THR A 1 14.16 6.72 -3.21
C THR A 1 12.97 7.56 -2.83
N ALA A 2 11.82 6.95 -2.53
CA ALA A 2 10.66 7.64 -1.97
C ALA A 2 10.04 6.78 -0.86
N SER A 3 9.33 7.40 0.07
CA SER A 3 8.82 6.73 1.27
C SER A 3 7.31 6.83 1.38
N VAL A 4 6.71 5.76 1.90
CA VAL A 4 5.29 5.68 2.23
C VAL A 4 5.18 5.13 3.66
N ILE A 5 4.40 5.78 4.50
CA ILE A 5 4.08 5.27 5.83
C ILE A 5 2.81 4.41 5.72
N VAL A 6 2.86 3.19 6.22
CA VAL A 6 1.72 2.28 6.27
C VAL A 6 1.20 2.23 7.70
N GLY A 7 -0.09 2.49 7.90
CA GLY A 7 -0.67 2.52 9.25
C GLY A 7 -0.44 3.84 10.01
N ALA A 8 -0.29 4.96 9.28
CA ALA A 8 0.09 6.25 9.86
C ALA A 8 -0.85 6.69 11.01
N GLY A 9 -0.29 6.95 12.19
CA GLY A 9 -1.07 7.34 13.38
C GLY A 9 -2.06 6.27 13.85
N GLY A 10 -1.86 5.00 13.48
CA GLY A 10 -2.79 3.91 13.76
C GLY A 10 -4.00 3.85 12.82
N ASN A 11 -4.03 4.65 11.75
CA ASN A 11 -5.12 4.68 10.79
C ASN A 11 -4.95 3.63 9.68
N LEU A 12 -6.05 3.28 9.02
CA LEU A 12 -6.08 2.34 7.89
C LEU A 12 -5.68 3.07 6.59
N VAL A 13 -4.42 3.50 6.48
CA VAL A 13 -3.98 4.38 5.39
C VAL A 13 -2.55 4.09 4.92
N PHE A 14 -2.31 4.33 3.63
CA PHE A 14 -0.98 4.55 3.07
C PHE A 14 -0.75 6.07 2.95
N GLN A 15 0.36 6.58 3.46
CA GLN A 15 0.65 8.02 3.50
C GLN A 15 1.98 8.31 2.78
N PRO A 16 1.97 8.98 1.62
CA PRO A 16 0.78 9.37 0.84
C PRO A 16 0.07 8.15 0.20
N PRO A 17 -1.23 8.26 -0.15
CA PRO A 17 -1.99 7.15 -0.71
C PRO A 17 -1.72 6.93 -2.21
N SER A 18 -0.98 7.84 -2.84
CA SER A 18 -0.48 7.65 -4.18
C SER A 18 0.84 8.37 -4.40
N LEU A 19 1.63 7.86 -5.34
CA LEU A 19 2.88 8.46 -5.78
C LEU A 19 3.01 8.37 -7.29
N ALA A 20 3.62 9.39 -7.90
CA ALA A 20 4.09 9.37 -9.28
C ALA A 20 5.62 9.47 -9.27
N VAL A 21 6.32 8.43 -9.70
CA VAL A 21 7.77 8.31 -9.65
C VAL A 21 8.31 7.57 -10.89
N PRO A 22 9.54 7.88 -11.35
CA PRO A 22 10.13 7.22 -12.51
C PRO A 22 10.54 5.77 -12.20
N THR A 23 10.67 4.96 -13.26
CA THR A 23 11.33 3.64 -13.21
C THR A 23 12.72 3.75 -12.59
N GLY A 24 13.13 2.72 -11.82
CA GLY A 24 14.36 2.70 -11.04
C GLY A 24 14.23 3.36 -9.66
N THR A 25 13.08 3.95 -9.34
CA THR A 25 12.82 4.42 -7.98
C THR A 25 12.63 3.23 -7.04
N LEU A 26 13.38 3.19 -5.94
CA LEU A 26 13.10 2.29 -4.83
C LEU A 26 12.14 2.96 -3.84
N LEU A 27 10.95 2.39 -3.68
CA LEU A 27 9.96 2.79 -2.69
C LEU A 27 10.22 2.06 -1.37
N ARG A 28 10.14 2.78 -0.25
CA ARG A 28 10.26 2.22 1.10
C ARG A 28 8.95 2.41 1.85
N PHE A 29 8.26 1.31 2.12
CA PHE A 29 7.04 1.28 2.89
C PHE A 29 7.39 1.00 4.35
N SER A 30 7.32 2.03 5.20
CA SER A 30 7.55 1.91 6.64
C SER A 30 6.24 1.55 7.34
N PHE A 31 6.17 0.33 7.87
CA PHE A 31 4.99 -0.19 8.55
C PHE A 31 5.00 0.21 10.02
N LEU A 32 3.87 0.77 10.45
CA LEU A 32 3.59 1.16 11.81
C LEU A 32 2.33 0.42 12.31
N ALA A 33 2.04 0.56 13.60
CA ALA A 33 0.86 0.02 14.26
C ALA A 33 0.74 -1.51 14.15
N ARG A 34 -0.44 -2.03 13.78
CA ARG A 34 -0.69 -3.47 13.78
C ARG A 34 -0.37 -4.09 12.42
N ASN A 35 -1.01 -5.22 12.11
CA ASN A 35 -0.81 -5.92 10.86
C ASN A 35 -1.44 -5.16 9.71
N HIS A 36 -0.59 -4.71 8.79
CA HIS A 36 -0.95 -4.24 7.47
C HIS A 36 -0.17 -5.04 6.43
N SER A 37 -0.61 -4.98 5.18
CA SER A 37 0.15 -5.52 4.05
C SER A 37 0.24 -4.49 2.93
N LEU A 38 1.19 -4.70 2.03
CA LEU A 38 1.24 -4.14 0.70
C LEU A 38 1.00 -5.29 -0.28
N THR A 39 -0.24 -5.44 -0.73
CA THR A 39 -0.66 -6.54 -1.60
C THR A 39 -1.12 -5.98 -2.93
N GLN A 40 -0.60 -6.52 -4.03
CA GLN A 40 -0.90 -6.05 -5.38
C GLN A 40 -2.28 -6.52 -5.83
N SER A 41 -2.99 -5.65 -6.53
CA SER A 41 -4.32 -5.88 -7.06
C SER A 41 -4.50 -5.26 -8.44
N GLU A 42 -5.72 -5.32 -8.95
CA GLU A 42 -6.11 -4.73 -10.22
C GLU A 42 -6.96 -3.48 -10.00
N PHE A 43 -6.92 -2.54 -10.95
CA PHE A 43 -7.73 -1.32 -10.88
C PHE A 43 -9.23 -1.60 -10.69
N ALA A 44 -9.74 -2.64 -11.37
CA ALA A 44 -11.14 -3.03 -11.33
C ALA A 44 -11.53 -3.85 -10.08
N ASN A 45 -10.54 -4.46 -9.41
CA ASN A 45 -10.74 -5.32 -8.25
C ASN A 45 -9.70 -4.97 -7.16
N PRO A 46 -9.78 -3.77 -6.56
CA PRO A 46 -8.77 -3.26 -5.63
C PRO A 46 -8.51 -4.17 -4.43
N CYS A 47 -9.54 -4.87 -3.94
CA CYS A 47 -9.49 -5.67 -2.73
C CYS A 47 -9.28 -7.18 -2.98
N LEU A 48 -8.81 -7.54 -4.17
CA LEU A 48 -8.51 -8.92 -4.55
C LEU A 48 -7.04 -9.03 -4.95
N TYR A 49 -6.32 -9.94 -4.32
CA TYR A 49 -4.94 -10.25 -4.68
C TYR A 49 -4.88 -10.82 -6.11
N ASN A 50 -4.01 -10.25 -6.95
CA ASN A 50 -3.90 -10.63 -8.36
C ASN A 50 -2.76 -11.62 -8.66
N GLY A 51 -2.07 -12.14 -7.63
CA GLY A 51 -0.91 -13.01 -7.80
C GLY A 51 0.43 -12.27 -7.97
N GLY A 52 0.43 -10.94 -7.87
CA GLY A 52 1.62 -10.10 -7.95
C GLY A 52 2.39 -9.98 -6.63
N PHE A 53 2.91 -8.79 -6.35
CA PHE A 53 3.66 -8.53 -5.12
C PHE A 53 2.76 -8.66 -3.88
N ASP A 54 3.25 -9.31 -2.83
CA ASP A 54 2.60 -9.31 -1.51
C ASP A 54 3.64 -9.32 -0.39
N SER A 55 3.53 -8.37 0.54
CA SER A 55 4.39 -8.34 1.73
C SER A 55 4.00 -9.35 2.81
N GLY A 56 2.79 -9.90 2.73
CA GLY A 56 2.15 -10.61 3.83
C GLY A 56 1.94 -9.73 5.06
N PHE A 57 1.71 -10.36 6.21
CA PHE A 57 1.51 -9.71 7.53
C PHE A 57 2.70 -9.93 8.47
N ASN A 58 3.91 -9.59 8.02
CA ASN A 58 5.15 -9.80 8.78
C ASN A 58 5.63 -8.52 9.49
N GLN A 59 4.80 -7.47 9.51
CA GLN A 59 5.19 -6.12 9.93
C GLN A 59 4.37 -5.61 11.15
N PHE A 60 4.21 -6.45 12.17
CA PHE A 60 3.51 -6.09 13.42
C PHE A 60 4.36 -5.13 14.27
N ASN A 61 4.00 -3.85 14.33
CA ASN A 61 4.78 -2.77 14.98
C ASN A 61 3.94 -1.94 16.00
N PRO A 62 3.41 -2.56 17.07
CA PRO A 62 2.47 -1.90 17.98
C PRO A 62 3.07 -0.72 18.75
N THR A 63 4.40 -0.65 18.85
CA THR A 63 5.17 0.42 19.49
C THR A 63 5.48 1.58 18.54
N ASN A 64 5.13 1.48 17.26
CA ASN A 64 5.36 2.49 16.22
C ASN A 64 6.84 2.90 16.09
N ILE A 65 7.77 1.95 16.18
CA ILE A 65 9.19 2.23 15.98
C ILE A 65 9.41 2.50 14.49
N SER A 66 9.71 3.75 14.16
CA SER A 66 9.95 4.17 12.79
C SER A 66 11.13 3.42 12.17
N GLY A 67 10.94 2.87 10.97
CA GLY A 67 11.99 2.16 10.23
C GLY A 67 12.31 0.75 10.71
N GLU A 68 11.61 0.24 11.75
CA GLU A 68 11.80 -1.14 12.22
C GLU A 68 11.34 -2.16 11.17
N PHE A 69 10.18 -1.93 10.58
CA PHE A 69 9.61 -2.78 9.53
C PHE A 69 9.50 -1.98 8.23
N VAL A 70 10.39 -2.27 7.29
CA VAL A 70 10.41 -1.63 5.97
C VAL A 70 10.29 -2.69 4.91
N VAL A 71 9.32 -2.53 4.01
CA VAL A 71 9.23 -3.29 2.77
C VAL A 71 9.68 -2.40 1.63
N GLU A 72 10.60 -2.91 0.81
CA GLU A 72 11.08 -2.19 -0.36
C GLU A 72 10.39 -2.70 -1.62
N TYR A 73 10.05 -1.78 -2.53
CA TYR A 73 9.45 -2.08 -3.83
C TYR A 73 10.17 -1.31 -4.93
N GLU A 74 10.78 -2.03 -5.86
CA GLU A 74 11.45 -1.41 -7.01
C GLU A 74 10.43 -1.10 -8.11
N VAL A 75 10.40 0.16 -8.54
CA VAL A 75 9.54 0.59 -9.65
C VAL A 75 10.20 0.17 -10.96
N THR A 76 9.74 -0.91 -11.55
CA THR A 76 10.27 -1.44 -12.82
C THR A 76 9.53 -0.94 -14.06
N SER A 77 8.37 -0.29 -13.89
CA SER A 77 7.50 0.15 -14.98
C SER A 77 6.83 1.51 -14.71
N PRO A 78 6.67 2.37 -15.74
CA PRO A 78 5.92 3.63 -15.63
C PRO A 78 4.40 3.45 -15.74
N SER A 79 3.92 2.21 -15.92
CA SER A 79 2.50 1.88 -15.93
C SER A 79 1.88 2.01 -14.53
N PRO A 80 0.58 2.35 -14.43
CA PRO A 80 -0.12 2.35 -13.16
C PRO A 80 -0.07 0.97 -12.49
N GLN A 81 0.15 0.97 -11.17
CA GLN A 81 0.14 -0.24 -10.35
C GLN A 81 -0.66 0.03 -9.08
N TRP A 82 -1.37 -1.01 -8.64
CA TRP A 82 -2.47 -0.88 -7.69
C TRP A 82 -2.23 -1.83 -6.52
N PHE A 83 -2.38 -1.32 -5.31
CA PHE A 83 -2.10 -2.07 -4.10
C PHE A 83 -3.17 -1.80 -3.04
N PHE A 84 -3.33 -2.73 -2.11
CA PHE A 84 -4.24 -2.63 -0.99
C PHE A 84 -3.64 -3.30 0.25
N CYS A 85 -4.29 -3.06 1.38
CA CYS A 85 -4.06 -3.84 2.60
C CYS A 85 -5.07 -4.99 2.67
N ALA A 86 -4.57 -6.22 2.71
CA ALA A 86 -5.38 -7.44 2.69
C ALA A 86 -5.99 -7.80 4.06
N GLN A 87 -5.76 -6.98 5.09
CA GLN A 87 -6.27 -7.25 6.44
C GLN A 87 -7.79 -7.05 6.48
N THR A 88 -8.50 -8.04 7.06
CA THR A 88 -9.96 -8.04 7.18
C THR A 88 -10.46 -7.88 8.61
N LEU A 89 -9.56 -7.82 9.60
CA LEU A 89 -9.88 -7.67 11.01
C LEU A 89 -9.47 -6.29 11.54
N PRO A 90 -10.31 -5.62 12.36
CA PRO A 90 -11.66 -6.03 12.75
C PRO A 90 -12.71 -5.82 11.63
N ARG A 91 -12.31 -5.19 10.52
CA ARG A 91 -13.09 -4.99 9.29
C ARG A 91 -12.14 -4.95 8.09
N SER A 92 -12.66 -5.04 6.86
CA SER A 92 -11.85 -4.88 5.64
C SER A 92 -11.11 -3.54 5.65
N HIS A 93 -9.78 -3.57 5.66
CA HIS A 93 -8.96 -2.38 5.54
C HIS A 93 -9.09 -1.77 4.15
N CYS A 94 -9.12 -2.61 3.11
CA CYS A 94 -9.29 -2.16 1.72
C CYS A 94 -10.60 -1.39 1.51
N ASN A 95 -11.74 -1.98 1.89
CA ASN A 95 -13.06 -1.33 1.76
C ASN A 95 -13.24 -0.16 2.73
N ALA A 96 -12.35 -0.02 3.71
CA ALA A 96 -12.25 1.18 4.55
C ALA A 96 -11.38 2.29 3.91
N GLY A 97 -10.90 2.08 2.68
CA GLY A 97 -10.11 3.02 1.90
C GLY A 97 -8.60 2.81 1.96
N MET A 98 -8.11 1.71 2.55
CA MET A 98 -6.68 1.43 2.65
C MET A 98 -6.12 0.84 1.35
N VAL A 99 -5.98 1.73 0.36
CA VAL A 99 -5.45 1.43 -0.97
C VAL A 99 -4.30 2.37 -1.32
N PHE A 100 -3.36 1.89 -2.13
CA PHE A 100 -2.22 2.67 -2.62
C PHE A 100 -2.12 2.59 -4.14
N SER A 101 -1.82 3.72 -4.78
CA SER A 101 -1.64 3.78 -6.23
C SER A 101 -0.27 4.31 -6.62
N LEU A 102 0.48 3.49 -7.35
CA LEU A 102 1.74 3.87 -7.96
C LEU A 102 1.50 4.28 -9.42
N ASN A 103 2.00 5.46 -9.79
CA ASN A 103 1.87 6.02 -11.12
C ASN A 103 0.40 6.04 -11.65
N PRO A 104 -0.61 6.47 -10.87
CA PRO A 104 -2.03 6.31 -11.21
C PRO A 104 -2.52 7.17 -12.38
N ARG A 105 -1.75 8.17 -12.81
CA ARG A 105 -2.15 9.14 -13.87
C ARG A 105 -3.52 9.78 -13.60
N GLY A 106 -3.77 10.18 -12.36
CA GLY A 106 -5.02 10.81 -11.92
C GLY A 106 -6.14 9.84 -11.53
N ALA A 107 -5.99 8.53 -11.73
CA ALA A 107 -7.05 7.56 -11.48
C ALA A 107 -7.13 7.04 -10.02
N HIS A 108 -6.40 7.64 -9.07
CA HIS A 108 -6.44 7.21 -7.66
C HIS A 108 -7.84 7.33 -7.05
N TYR A 109 -8.56 8.43 -7.33
CA TYR A 109 -9.92 8.61 -6.82
C TYR A 109 -10.86 7.50 -7.32
N SER A 110 -10.80 7.15 -8.61
CA SER A 110 -11.57 6.05 -9.17
C SER A 110 -11.18 4.70 -8.56
N PHE A 111 -9.89 4.47 -8.33
CA PHE A 111 -9.41 3.24 -7.68
C PHE A 111 -9.95 3.11 -6.25
N LEU A 112 -9.98 4.21 -5.50
CA LEU A 112 -10.58 4.26 -4.16
C LEU A 112 -12.09 3.98 -4.19
N GLN A 113 -12.82 4.46 -5.19
CA GLN A 113 -14.26 4.21 -5.34
C GLN A 113 -14.59 2.77 -5.73
N ASN A 114 -13.65 2.04 -6.32
CA ASN A 114 -13.82 0.63 -6.67
C ASN A 114 -13.63 -0.31 -5.45
N ALA A 115 -13.18 0.21 -4.30
CA ALA A 115 -12.80 -0.56 -3.11
C ALA A 115 -13.95 -0.81 -2.13
#